data_AF-A0AAN6MBW3-F1
#
_entry.id   AF-A0AAN6MBW3-F1
#
_cell.length_a   1.000
_cell.length_b   1.000
_cell.length_c   1.000
_cell.angle_alpha   90.00
_cell.angle_beta   90.00
_cell.angle_gamma   90.00
#
_symmetry.space_group_name_H-M   'P 1'
#
loop_
_entity.id
_entity.type
_entity.pdbx_description
1 polymer ?
#
loop_
_entity_poly.entity_id
_entity_poly.type
_entity_poly.pdbx_seq_one_letter_code
_entity_poly.pdbx_strand_id
1 'polypeptide(L)'
;LRRVRNPILLAQGILERGEGDLIPRGVKMGEGGRVEGGLDVPSAQGHEHIHGEAAEELARQYGLEMVEADYFWTRRRWEEHVRGLEREKDGRGVAGWCKTEFLPQGTVGAVAVDAEGVVCVATSTGGGGAGPVVELAGALRGMVAECLTTPWLYSPLVGGQQGGGLVTTWSVAVSGTGNGDSFLRTAAARTVAAMARFGGESSAVALKKVTGLGGELQKSAGDRWGRTGEGEGGMIGIECIVVRDAEGNVVEARSELLQDYNCGGMFRAWVDEKGVAFARVFRDDEEVPESFVGEGSAEDIRHWSCEKLR
;
A
#
# COMPACT_ATOMS: atom_id res chain seq x y z
N LEU A 1 -9.61 3.29 12.50
CA LEU A 1 -9.32 4.70 12.81
C LEU A 1 -10.44 5.55 12.26
N ARG A 2 -10.97 6.50 13.02
CA ARG A 2 -12.07 7.38 12.58
C ARG A 2 -11.71 8.86 12.70
N ARG A 3 -10.75 9.21 13.56
CA ARG A 3 -10.43 10.60 13.91
C ARG A 3 -8.99 11.04 13.66
N VAL A 4 -8.14 10.18 13.11
CA VAL A 4 -6.73 10.54 12.81
C VAL A 4 -6.67 11.08 11.39
N ARG A 5 -6.30 12.36 11.22
CA ARG A 5 -6.29 13.03 9.89
C ARG A 5 -5.40 12.30 8.89
N ASN A 6 -4.22 11.87 9.33
CA ASN A 6 -3.21 11.21 8.51
C ASN A 6 -2.83 9.84 9.13
N PRO A 7 -3.58 8.77 8.83
CA PRO A 7 -3.33 7.44 9.39
C PRO A 7 -1.93 6.88 9.10
N ILE A 8 -1.31 7.28 7.98
CA ILE A 8 0.01 6.80 7.61
C ILE A 8 1.11 7.31 8.55
N LEU A 9 0.94 8.52 9.13
CA LEU A 9 1.87 9.05 10.12
C LEU A 9 1.78 8.29 11.45
N LEU A 10 0.60 7.75 11.78
CA LEU A 10 0.47 6.84 12.92
C LEU A 10 1.22 5.53 12.66
N ALA A 11 1.05 4.94 11.48
CA ALA A 11 1.76 3.72 11.10
C ALA A 11 3.29 3.94 11.13
N GLN A 12 3.76 5.04 10.56
CA GLN A 12 5.16 5.46 10.63
C GLN A 12 5.63 5.60 12.08
N GLY A 13 4.89 6.34 12.92
CA GLY A 13 5.26 6.54 14.32
C GLY A 13 5.31 5.24 15.13
N ILE A 14 4.42 4.27 14.84
CA ILE A 14 4.46 2.94 15.45
C ILE A 14 5.76 2.20 15.04
N LEU A 15 6.14 2.24 13.76
CA LEU A 15 7.36 1.59 13.27
C LEU A 15 8.63 2.25 13.83
N GLU A 16 8.71 3.57 13.83
CA GLU A 16 9.88 4.33 14.32
C GLU A 16 10.10 4.16 15.83
N ARG A 17 9.01 4.03 16.60
CA ARG A 17 9.06 3.87 18.06
C ARG A 17 9.19 2.41 18.49
N GLY A 18 8.85 1.47 17.60
CA GLY A 18 8.90 0.01 17.72
C GLY A 18 9.65 -0.54 18.93
N GLU A 19 10.96 -0.80 18.79
CA GLU A 19 11.77 -1.40 19.87
C GLU A 19 12.02 -0.45 21.05
N GLY A 20 11.98 0.86 20.82
CA GLY A 20 12.11 1.87 21.88
C GLY A 20 11.00 1.78 22.92
N ASP A 21 9.83 1.28 22.51
CA ASP A 21 8.66 1.02 23.35
C ASP A 21 8.73 -0.32 24.11
N LEU A 22 9.64 -1.23 23.73
CA LEU A 22 9.86 -2.53 24.38
C LEU A 22 10.81 -2.44 25.58
N ILE A 23 11.69 -1.44 25.60
CA ILE A 23 12.63 -1.25 26.69
C ILE A 23 11.89 -0.59 27.85
N PRO A 24 11.84 -1.20 29.05
CA PRO A 24 11.27 -0.57 30.23
C PRO A 24 12.18 0.58 30.63
N ARG A 25 12.02 1.73 29.98
CA ARG A 25 12.56 2.98 30.48
C ARG A 25 11.87 3.18 31.83
N GLY A 26 12.66 3.53 32.86
CA GLY A 26 12.14 4.04 34.13
C GLY A 26 11.46 5.39 33.95
N VAL A 27 10.49 5.46 33.04
CA VAL A 27 9.71 6.63 32.71
C VAL A 27 8.87 6.90 33.94
N LYS A 28 9.29 7.91 34.70
CA LYS A 28 8.33 8.72 35.42
C LYS A 28 7.27 9.11 34.41
N MET A 29 6.05 8.58 34.59
CA MET A 29 4.84 8.98 33.88
C MET A 29 4.93 10.48 33.63
N GLY A 30 5.28 10.86 32.41
CA GLY A 30 5.23 12.27 32.03
C GLY A 30 3.80 12.71 32.17
N GLU A 31 3.59 13.95 32.63
CA GLU A 31 2.30 14.63 32.67
C GLU A 31 1.78 14.90 31.23
N GLY A 32 1.78 13.89 30.36
CA GLY A 32 1.01 13.86 29.13
C GLY A 32 -0.44 13.70 29.53
N GLY A 33 -1.25 14.72 29.25
CA GLY A 33 -2.60 14.88 29.77
C GLY A 33 -3.41 13.59 29.70
N ARG A 34 -3.62 12.95 30.86
CA ARG A 34 -4.69 11.98 31.04
C ARG A 34 -5.98 12.68 30.66
N VAL A 35 -6.59 12.24 29.57
CA VAL A 35 -8.00 12.54 29.33
C VAL A 35 -8.78 11.73 30.36
N GLU A 36 -9.49 12.39 31.27
CA GLU A 36 -10.36 11.69 32.23
C GLU A 36 -11.33 10.78 31.46
N GLY A 37 -11.21 9.46 31.67
CA GLY A 37 -12.06 8.44 31.02
C GLY A 37 -11.48 7.73 29.79
N GLY A 38 -10.25 8.03 29.35
CA GLY A 38 -9.59 7.35 28.22
C GLY A 38 -8.90 6.01 28.57
N LEU A 39 -8.62 5.20 27.55
CA LEU A 39 -7.80 3.98 27.66
C LEU A 39 -6.35 4.32 28.04
N ASP A 40 -5.74 3.54 28.93
CA ASP A 40 -4.32 3.67 29.27
C ASP A 40 -3.45 2.95 28.22
N VAL A 41 -2.93 3.71 27.25
CA VAL A 41 -2.14 3.17 26.14
C VAL A 41 -0.79 3.90 26.06
N PRO A 42 0.20 3.53 26.89
CA PRO A 42 1.42 4.33 27.05
C PRO A 42 2.38 4.28 25.85
N SER A 43 2.27 3.24 25.02
CA SER A 43 3.12 3.03 23.85
C SER A 43 2.55 1.92 22.94
N ALA A 44 3.16 1.70 21.77
CA ALA A 44 2.79 0.58 20.90
C ALA A 44 3.28 -0.77 21.43
N GLN A 45 4.22 -0.79 22.39
CA GLN A 45 4.79 -2.00 23.02
C GLN A 45 5.30 -3.04 22.01
N GLY A 46 5.90 -2.59 20.90
CA GLY A 46 6.35 -3.46 19.81
C GLY A 46 5.22 -4.13 19.01
N HIS A 47 3.96 -3.73 19.20
CA HIS A 47 2.87 -4.12 18.32
C HIS A 47 2.89 -3.28 17.04
N GLU A 48 2.97 -3.97 15.90
CA GLU A 48 2.94 -3.36 14.57
C GLU A 48 1.51 -3.10 14.06
N HIS A 49 0.51 -3.70 14.72
CA HIS A 49 -0.89 -3.58 14.35
C HIS A 49 -1.74 -3.22 15.56
N ILE A 50 -2.31 -2.01 15.54
CA ILE A 50 -3.17 -1.47 16.58
C ILE A 50 -4.41 -0.88 15.91
N HIS A 51 -5.59 -1.12 16.49
CA HIS A 51 -6.86 -0.67 15.92
C HIS A 51 -7.77 -0.02 16.97
N GLY A 52 -8.86 0.57 16.49
CA GLY A 52 -9.90 1.14 17.35
C GLY A 52 -9.41 2.34 18.17
N GLU A 53 -9.98 2.46 19.37
CA GLU A 53 -9.71 3.57 20.30
C GLU A 53 -8.25 3.60 20.78
N ALA A 54 -7.62 2.44 20.98
CA ALA A 54 -6.22 2.36 21.38
C ALA A 54 -5.27 3.00 20.35
N ALA A 55 -5.57 2.82 19.06
CA ALA A 55 -4.79 3.45 17.99
C ALA A 55 -5.03 4.96 17.92
N GLU A 56 -6.25 5.44 18.19
CA GLU A 56 -6.53 6.88 18.26
C GLU A 56 -5.86 7.54 19.47
N GLU A 57 -5.76 6.82 20.59
CA GLU A 57 -5.08 7.31 21.77
C GLU A 57 -3.57 7.42 21.56
N LEU A 58 -2.95 6.43 20.93
CA LEU A 58 -1.56 6.53 20.50
C LEU A 58 -1.34 7.69 19.53
N ALA A 59 -2.26 7.93 18.60
CA ALA A 59 -2.17 9.07 17.71
C ALA A 59 -2.14 10.41 18.48
N ARG A 60 -2.98 10.57 19.51
CA ARG A 60 -2.95 11.76 20.38
C ARG A 60 -1.62 11.90 21.10
N GLN A 61 -1.10 10.82 21.68
CA GLN A 61 0.17 10.84 22.40
C GLN A 61 1.36 11.13 21.49
N TYR A 62 1.28 10.72 20.22
CA TYR A 62 2.29 11.02 19.21
C TYR A 62 2.15 12.45 18.65
N GLY A 63 1.17 13.23 19.12
CA GLY A 63 0.94 14.61 18.69
C GLY A 63 0.37 14.71 17.28
N LEU A 64 -0.31 13.66 16.79
CA LEU A 64 -0.92 13.66 15.47
C LEU A 64 -2.22 14.48 15.48
N GLU A 65 -2.51 15.11 14.35
CA GLU A 65 -3.72 15.90 14.19
C GLU A 65 -4.97 15.01 14.21
N MET A 66 -5.86 15.33 15.15
CA MET A 66 -7.14 14.69 15.31
C MET A 66 -8.24 15.55 14.67
N VAL A 67 -9.19 14.91 13.99
CA VAL A 67 -10.32 15.55 13.32
C VAL A 67 -11.63 14.85 13.69
N GLU A 68 -12.74 15.56 13.58
CA GLU A 68 -14.07 14.95 13.69
C GLU A 68 -14.39 14.10 12.46
N ALA A 69 -15.31 13.14 12.60
CA ALA A 69 -15.60 12.18 11.53
C ALA A 69 -16.17 12.82 10.26
N ASP A 70 -16.81 13.99 10.38
CA ASP A 70 -17.35 14.77 9.26
C ASP A 70 -16.26 15.36 8.35
N TYR A 71 -15.03 15.52 8.85
CA TYR A 71 -13.88 15.92 8.05
C TYR A 71 -13.66 15.01 6.82
N PHE A 72 -13.87 13.70 6.97
CA PHE A 72 -13.68 12.72 5.89
C PHE A 72 -14.89 12.62 4.95
N TRP A 73 -16.02 13.23 5.33
CA TRP A 73 -17.22 13.19 4.52
C TRP A 73 -17.13 14.15 3.35
N THR A 74 -17.53 13.69 2.17
CA THR A 74 -17.74 14.58 1.01
C THR A 74 -19.03 14.22 0.32
N ARG A 75 -19.74 15.24 -0.17
CA ARG A 75 -20.98 15.06 -0.93
C ARG A 75 -20.78 14.13 -2.12
N ARG A 76 -19.67 14.27 -2.85
CA ARG A 76 -19.35 13.42 -4.00
C ARG A 76 -19.28 11.93 -3.63
N ARG A 77 -18.52 11.58 -2.59
CA ARG A 77 -18.39 10.18 -2.12
C ARG A 77 -19.71 9.64 -1.56
N TRP A 78 -20.48 10.48 -0.89
CA TRP A 78 -21.81 10.11 -0.40
C TRP A 78 -22.78 9.79 -1.54
N GLU A 79 -22.83 10.64 -2.57
CA GLU A 79 -23.67 10.40 -3.75
C GLU A 79 -23.22 9.14 -4.52
N GLU A 80 -21.92 8.87 -4.61
CA GLU A 80 -21.37 7.61 -5.15
C GLU A 80 -21.87 6.39 -4.36
N HIS A 81 -21.83 6.45 -3.02
CA HIS A 81 -22.33 5.38 -2.13
C HIS A 81 -23.83 5.13 -2.34
N VAL A 82 -24.65 6.19 -2.37
CA VAL A 82 -26.10 6.08 -2.59
C VAL A 82 -26.40 5.44 -3.94
N ARG A 83 -25.75 5.88 -5.03
CA ARG A 83 -25.91 5.26 -6.36
C ARG A 83 -25.50 3.78 -6.37
N GLY A 84 -24.46 3.42 -5.62
CA GLY A 84 -24.05 2.02 -5.44
C GLY A 84 -25.15 1.17 -4.80
N LEU A 85 -25.72 1.64 -3.69
CA LEU A 85 -26.81 0.95 -2.99
C LEU A 85 -28.09 0.83 -3.83
N GLU A 86 -28.43 1.85 -4.62
CA GLU A 86 -29.58 1.81 -5.54
C GLU A 86 -29.38 0.75 -6.63
N ARG A 87 -28.18 0.67 -7.21
CA ARG A 87 -27.83 -0.34 -8.20
C ARG A 87 -27.90 -1.76 -7.62
N GLU A 88 -27.42 -1.96 -6.39
CA GLU A 88 -27.56 -3.24 -5.67
C GLU A 88 -29.02 -3.66 -5.50
N LYS A 89 -29.89 -2.73 -5.10
CA LYS A 89 -31.33 -2.97 -4.95
C LYS A 89 -32.00 -3.39 -6.26
N ASP A 90 -31.57 -2.81 -7.37
CA ASP A 90 -32.10 -3.15 -8.70
C ASP A 90 -31.57 -4.49 -9.25
N GLY A 91 -30.78 -5.24 -8.48
CA GLY A 91 -30.08 -6.44 -8.97
C GLY A 91 -29.01 -6.12 -10.02
N ARG A 92 -28.72 -4.83 -10.21
CA ARG A 92 -27.63 -4.27 -11.04
C ARG A 92 -26.44 -3.89 -10.18
N GLY A 93 -26.26 -4.55 -9.03
CA GLY A 93 -25.16 -4.38 -8.08
C GLY A 93 -23.85 -4.85 -8.69
N VAL A 94 -23.45 -4.17 -9.76
CA VAL A 94 -22.18 -4.37 -10.43
C VAL A 94 -21.30 -3.26 -9.89
N ALA A 95 -20.40 -3.58 -8.96
CA ALA A 95 -19.19 -2.78 -8.76
C ALA A 95 -18.24 -3.03 -9.95
N GLY A 96 -18.78 -2.97 -11.17
CA GLY A 96 -18.05 -3.17 -12.40
C GLY A 96 -17.57 -1.83 -12.90
N TRP A 97 -16.32 -1.81 -13.36
CA TRP A 97 -15.74 -0.68 -14.04
C TRP A 97 -16.62 -0.25 -15.23
N CYS A 98 -16.94 1.04 -15.29
CA CYS A 98 -17.54 1.67 -16.45
C CYS A 98 -16.59 2.76 -16.95
N LYS A 99 -16.23 2.74 -18.25
CA LYS A 99 -15.34 3.74 -18.87
C LYS A 99 -15.84 5.19 -18.63
N THR A 100 -17.13 5.37 -18.35
CA THR A 100 -17.76 6.67 -18.07
C THR A 100 -17.97 6.96 -16.57
N GLU A 101 -17.94 5.96 -15.69
CA GLU A 101 -18.09 6.10 -14.23
C GLU A 101 -17.03 5.26 -13.52
N PHE A 102 -15.80 5.77 -13.45
CA PHE A 102 -14.81 5.20 -12.54
C PHE A 102 -15.21 5.53 -11.11
N LEU A 103 -15.47 4.51 -10.29
CA LEU A 103 -15.61 4.65 -8.84
C LEU A 103 -14.24 4.36 -8.20
N PRO A 104 -13.44 5.39 -7.87
CA PRO A 104 -12.15 5.16 -7.23
C PRO A 104 -12.36 4.42 -5.92
N GLN A 105 -11.74 3.24 -5.77
CA GLN A 105 -11.85 2.41 -4.57
C GLN A 105 -11.20 3.04 -3.32
N GLY A 106 -10.66 4.26 -3.43
CA GLY A 106 -10.31 5.10 -2.28
C GLY A 106 -9.01 4.69 -1.59
N THR A 107 -8.26 3.75 -2.17
CA THR A 107 -6.93 3.36 -1.73
C THR A 107 -5.86 4.14 -2.48
N VAL A 108 -4.87 4.63 -1.73
CA VAL A 108 -3.66 5.27 -2.25
C VAL A 108 -2.45 4.54 -1.68
N GLY A 109 -1.34 4.60 -2.39
CA GLY A 109 -0.08 4.13 -1.84
C GLY A 109 1.11 4.60 -2.65
N ALA A 110 2.29 4.46 -2.05
CA ALA A 110 3.55 4.91 -2.59
C ALA A 110 4.65 3.89 -2.28
N VAL A 111 5.60 3.77 -3.19
CA VAL A 111 6.80 2.95 -3.04
C VAL A 111 8.00 3.81 -3.39
N ALA A 112 9.04 3.74 -2.57
CA ALA A 112 10.28 4.48 -2.77
C ALA A 112 11.48 3.58 -2.52
N VAL A 113 12.60 3.92 -3.15
CA VAL A 113 13.92 3.32 -2.92
C VAL A 113 14.90 4.44 -2.64
N ASP A 114 15.79 4.24 -1.66
CA ASP A 114 16.85 5.20 -1.34
C ASP A 114 18.18 4.86 -2.03
N ALA A 115 19.20 5.69 -1.79
CA ALA A 115 20.53 5.53 -2.38
C ALA A 115 21.27 4.27 -1.90
N GLU A 116 20.86 3.68 -0.78
CA GLU A 116 21.44 2.44 -0.24
C GLU A 116 20.76 1.17 -0.78
N GLY A 117 19.70 1.35 -1.58
CA GLY A 117 18.86 0.28 -2.10
C GLY A 117 17.83 -0.24 -1.12
N VAL A 118 17.51 0.53 -0.06
CA VAL A 118 16.43 0.22 0.87
C VAL A 118 15.11 0.65 0.24
N VAL A 119 14.16 -0.28 0.19
CA VAL A 119 12.81 -0.04 -0.33
C VAL A 119 11.82 0.19 0.82
N CYS A 120 10.89 1.11 0.62
CA CYS A 120 9.81 1.41 1.56
C CYS A 120 8.47 1.45 0.82
N VAL A 121 7.41 1.01 1.47
CA VAL A 121 6.04 1.08 0.97
C VAL A 121 5.07 1.58 2.04
N ALA A 122 4.11 2.38 1.59
CA ALA A 122 3.00 2.87 2.40
C ALA A 122 1.69 2.74 1.61
N THR A 123 0.65 2.20 2.24
CA THR A 123 -0.70 2.08 1.67
C THR A 123 -1.73 2.61 2.66
N SER A 124 -2.67 3.43 2.19
CA SER A 124 -3.76 3.98 3.01
C SER A 124 -5.08 3.85 2.26
N THR A 125 -6.14 3.47 2.98
CA THR A 125 -7.47 3.29 2.41
C THR A 125 -8.56 3.74 3.37
N GLY A 126 -9.64 4.31 2.82
CA GLY A 126 -10.88 4.58 3.55
C GLY A 126 -11.84 3.38 3.61
N GLY A 127 -11.51 2.28 2.92
CA GLY A 127 -12.39 1.12 2.75
C GLY A 127 -13.37 1.26 1.57
N GLY A 128 -14.10 0.18 1.27
CA GLY A 128 -15.08 0.12 0.20
C GLY A 128 -16.36 0.89 0.55
N GLY A 129 -16.81 1.75 -0.37
CA GLY A 129 -18.02 2.56 -0.21
C GLY A 129 -19.33 1.86 -0.55
N ALA A 130 -19.44 0.54 -0.45
CA ALA A 130 -20.70 -0.18 -0.61
C ALA A 130 -20.65 -1.49 0.19
N GLY A 131 -21.62 -1.70 1.08
CA GLY A 131 -21.72 -2.87 1.95
C GLY A 131 -21.30 -2.64 3.41
N PRO A 132 -21.78 -3.47 4.36
CA PRO A 132 -21.42 -3.35 5.76
C PRO A 132 -19.90 -3.46 5.89
N VAL A 133 -19.29 -2.47 6.53
CA VAL A 133 -17.90 -2.56 7.00
C VAL A 133 -17.84 -3.77 7.90
N VAL A 134 -17.36 -4.89 7.38
CA VAL A 134 -17.10 -6.06 8.20
C VAL A 134 -15.99 -5.65 9.16
N GLU A 135 -16.38 -5.41 10.41
CA GLU A 135 -15.45 -5.20 11.50
C GLU A 135 -14.77 -6.55 11.78
N LEU A 136 -13.71 -6.84 11.02
CA LEU A 136 -12.91 -8.06 11.12
C LEU A 136 -11.98 -8.00 12.36
N ALA A 137 -12.58 -7.85 13.55
CA ALA A 137 -11.90 -8.06 14.82
C ALA A 137 -11.89 -9.57 15.12
N GLY A 138 -10.85 -10.26 14.65
CA GLY A 138 -10.59 -11.64 15.05
C GLY A 138 -9.85 -12.46 13.99
N ALA A 139 -10.37 -12.51 12.77
CA ALA A 139 -9.77 -13.32 11.69
C ALA A 139 -8.51 -12.68 11.06
N LEU A 140 -8.33 -11.36 11.20
CA LEU A 140 -7.16 -10.64 10.68
C LEU A 140 -5.86 -10.92 11.45
N ARG A 141 -5.93 -11.49 12.67
CA ARG A 141 -4.77 -11.70 13.53
C ARG A 141 -3.75 -12.69 12.96
N GLY A 142 -4.23 -13.70 12.22
CA GLY A 142 -3.38 -14.66 11.51
C GLY A 142 -2.95 -14.22 10.11
N MET A 143 -3.77 -13.41 9.43
CA MET A 143 -3.57 -13.05 8.02
C MET A 143 -2.74 -11.77 7.81
N VAL A 144 -2.84 -10.77 8.69
CA VAL A 144 -2.00 -9.54 8.58
C VAL A 144 -0.58 -9.77 9.06
N ALA A 145 -0.40 -10.72 10.00
CA ALA A 145 0.93 -11.18 10.41
C ALA A 145 1.75 -11.78 9.24
N GLU A 146 1.12 -12.16 8.13
CA GLU A 146 1.82 -12.66 6.93
C GLU A 146 2.15 -11.56 5.91
N CYS A 147 1.52 -10.37 6.00
CA CYS A 147 1.78 -9.23 5.12
C CYS A 147 2.80 -8.23 5.70
N LEU A 148 3.15 -8.37 6.98
CA LEU A 148 4.17 -7.57 7.64
C LEU A 148 5.35 -8.47 7.99
N THR A 149 6.46 -8.21 7.31
CA THR A 149 7.78 -8.73 7.67
C THR A 149 8.13 -8.24 9.07
N THR A 150 8.39 -9.17 9.97
CA THR A 150 8.98 -8.92 11.29
C THR A 150 10.19 -7.97 11.19
N PRO A 151 10.42 -7.07 12.16
CA PRO A 151 11.45 -6.06 12.14
C PRO A 151 12.73 -6.58 12.81
N TRP A 152 12.89 -7.91 12.94
CA TRP A 152 14.22 -8.47 13.16
C TRP A 152 15.01 -8.06 11.94
N LEU A 153 15.84 -7.01 12.12
CA LEU A 153 16.90 -6.55 11.24
C LEU A 153 16.94 -7.43 10.00
N TYR A 154 16.18 -7.08 8.95
CA TYR A 154 16.17 -7.87 7.73
C TYR A 154 17.56 -7.70 7.15
N SER A 155 18.50 -8.51 7.62
CA SER A 155 19.70 -8.82 6.88
C SER A 155 19.17 -9.37 5.58
N PRO A 156 19.42 -8.70 4.44
CA PRO A 156 19.14 -9.28 3.16
C PRO A 156 19.63 -10.72 3.20
N LEU A 157 18.77 -11.67 2.88
CA LEU A 157 19.22 -13.05 2.83
C LEU A 157 20.26 -13.09 1.73
N VAL A 158 21.53 -13.24 2.16
CA VAL A 158 22.70 -13.28 1.30
C VAL A 158 22.42 -14.33 0.24
N GLY A 159 22.15 -13.88 -0.98
CA GLY A 159 21.99 -14.76 -2.13
C GLY A 159 23.24 -15.63 -2.26
N GLY A 160 23.02 -16.93 -2.51
CA GLY A 160 24.01 -18.00 -2.35
C GLY A 160 25.46 -17.62 -2.66
N GLN A 161 26.36 -17.93 -1.73
CA GLN A 161 27.79 -17.86 -1.94
C GLN A 161 28.18 -18.71 -3.15
N GLN A 162 28.55 -18.06 -4.25
CA GLN A 162 29.39 -18.66 -5.27
C GLN A 162 30.69 -17.87 -5.34
N GLY A 163 31.75 -18.49 -4.82
CA GLY A 163 33.16 -18.15 -4.98
C GLY A 163 33.51 -16.69 -5.29
N GLY A 164 33.82 -15.93 -4.23
CA GLY A 164 34.46 -14.62 -4.32
C GLY A 164 33.60 -13.51 -3.70
N GLY A 165 33.70 -13.31 -2.38
CA GLY A 165 33.45 -12.07 -1.63
C GLY A 165 32.14 -11.27 -1.79
N LEU A 166 31.30 -11.53 -2.78
CA LEU A 166 30.17 -10.68 -3.13
C LEU A 166 28.92 -11.04 -2.31
N VAL A 167 28.22 -10.01 -1.84
CA VAL A 167 26.95 -10.10 -1.12
C VAL A 167 25.87 -9.44 -1.97
N THR A 168 24.92 -10.25 -2.45
CA THR A 168 23.75 -9.75 -3.18
C THR A 168 22.57 -9.54 -2.23
N THR A 169 22.08 -8.31 -2.20
CA THR A 169 20.87 -7.88 -1.51
C THR A 169 19.75 -7.75 -2.53
N TRP A 170 18.68 -8.52 -2.35
CA TRP A 170 17.45 -8.40 -3.13
C TRP A 170 16.34 -7.82 -2.26
N SER A 171 15.68 -6.79 -2.77
CA SER A 171 14.61 -6.06 -2.08
C SER A 171 13.45 -5.81 -3.03
N VAL A 172 12.23 -5.97 -2.54
CA VAL A 172 11.01 -5.66 -3.29
C VAL A 172 9.99 -5.02 -2.38
N ALA A 173 9.35 -3.96 -2.85
CA ALA A 173 8.25 -3.31 -2.18
C ALA A 173 7.10 -3.10 -3.17
N VAL A 174 5.87 -3.43 -2.77
CA VAL A 174 4.69 -3.32 -3.61
C VAL A 174 3.51 -2.76 -2.82
N SER A 175 2.76 -1.83 -3.42
CA SER A 175 1.53 -1.25 -2.88
C SER A 175 0.35 -1.63 -3.76
N GLY A 176 -0.69 -2.17 -3.16
CA GLY A 176 -1.90 -2.63 -3.84
C GLY A 176 -3.11 -1.72 -3.67
N THR A 177 -3.94 -1.68 -4.70
CA THR A 177 -5.28 -1.09 -4.69
C THR A 177 -6.25 -2.03 -5.40
N GLY A 178 -7.48 -2.15 -4.92
CA GLY A 178 -8.42 -3.12 -5.45
C GLY A 178 -9.38 -3.67 -4.41
N ASN A 179 -10.08 -4.74 -4.78
CA ASN A 179 -10.95 -5.49 -3.90
C ASN A 179 -10.14 -6.09 -2.74
N GLY A 180 -10.30 -5.52 -1.54
CA GLY A 180 -9.51 -5.88 -0.36
C GLY A 180 -9.61 -7.37 0.00
N ASP A 181 -10.78 -7.97 -0.16
CA ASP A 181 -10.98 -9.40 0.15
C ASP A 181 -10.17 -10.31 -0.77
N SER A 182 -10.09 -10.00 -2.06
CA SER A 182 -9.23 -10.72 -3.01
C SER A 182 -7.74 -10.55 -2.70
N PHE A 183 -7.30 -9.34 -2.34
CA PHE A 183 -5.93 -9.08 -1.92
C PHE A 183 -5.55 -9.89 -0.67
N LEU A 184 -6.43 -9.95 0.32
CA LEU A 184 -6.23 -10.74 1.53
C LEU A 184 -6.25 -12.24 1.25
N ARG A 185 -7.23 -12.73 0.50
CA ARG A 185 -7.38 -14.15 0.17
C ARG A 185 -6.17 -14.73 -0.55
N THR A 186 -5.53 -13.93 -1.39
CA THR A 186 -4.37 -14.35 -2.19
C THR A 186 -3.03 -13.97 -1.54
N ALA A 187 -3.04 -13.29 -0.39
CA ALA A 187 -1.86 -12.65 0.20
C ALA A 187 -1.03 -11.91 -0.88
N ALA A 188 -1.71 -11.10 -1.70
CA ALA A 188 -1.25 -10.75 -3.05
C ALA A 188 0.18 -10.19 -3.10
N ALA A 189 0.50 -9.21 -2.25
CA ALA A 189 1.84 -8.61 -2.18
C ALA A 189 2.93 -9.63 -1.84
N ARG A 190 2.68 -10.46 -0.82
CA ARG A 190 3.58 -11.56 -0.42
C ARG A 190 3.73 -12.58 -1.54
N THR A 191 2.64 -12.90 -2.24
CA THR A 191 2.65 -13.86 -3.35
C THR A 191 3.53 -13.38 -4.50
N VAL A 192 3.49 -12.08 -4.85
CA VAL A 192 4.42 -11.50 -5.84
C VAL A 192 5.87 -11.70 -5.39
N ALA A 193 6.20 -11.30 -4.17
CA ALA A 193 7.56 -11.43 -3.64
C ALA A 193 8.03 -12.89 -3.58
N ALA A 194 7.15 -13.82 -3.17
CA ALA A 194 7.46 -15.24 -3.10
C ALA A 194 7.68 -15.86 -4.49
N MET A 195 6.85 -15.52 -5.48
CA MET A 195 7.01 -15.97 -6.86
C MET A 195 8.33 -15.47 -7.46
N ALA A 196 8.65 -14.19 -7.30
CA ALA A 196 9.91 -13.61 -7.78
C ALA A 196 11.11 -14.28 -7.11
N ARG A 197 11.05 -14.44 -5.79
CA ARG A 197 12.17 -14.96 -5.00
C ARG A 197 12.44 -16.45 -5.20
N PHE A 198 11.40 -17.26 -5.28
CA PHE A 198 11.54 -18.73 -5.28
C PHE A 198 11.26 -19.36 -6.64
N GLY A 199 10.56 -18.65 -7.53
CA GLY A 199 10.20 -19.15 -8.86
C GLY A 199 11.28 -18.93 -9.92
N GLY A 200 12.31 -18.11 -9.64
CA GLY A 200 13.35 -17.76 -10.62
C GLY A 200 12.84 -16.86 -11.76
N GLU A 201 11.64 -16.30 -11.62
CA GLU A 201 11.04 -15.37 -12.57
C GLU A 201 11.29 -13.93 -12.12
N SER A 202 11.26 -12.96 -13.05
CA SER A 202 11.39 -11.56 -12.67
C SER A 202 10.21 -11.08 -11.84
N SER A 203 10.44 -10.07 -10.99
CA SER A 203 9.38 -9.45 -10.20
C SER A 203 8.24 -8.90 -11.06
N ALA A 204 8.54 -8.41 -12.28
CA ALA A 204 7.51 -7.97 -13.23
C ALA A 204 6.61 -9.13 -13.71
N VAL A 205 7.20 -10.30 -14.00
CA VAL A 205 6.43 -11.50 -14.39
C VAL A 205 5.59 -12.01 -13.21
N ALA A 206 6.17 -12.07 -12.01
CA ALA A 206 5.45 -12.43 -10.79
C ALA A 206 4.28 -11.48 -10.53
N LEU A 207 4.49 -10.17 -10.65
CA LEU A 207 3.46 -9.16 -10.50
C LEU A 207 2.31 -9.38 -11.48
N LYS A 208 2.62 -9.59 -12.76
CA LYS A 208 1.64 -9.85 -13.82
C LYS A 208 0.81 -11.09 -13.54
N LYS A 209 1.43 -12.16 -13.04
CA LYS A 209 0.72 -13.40 -12.67
C LYS A 209 -0.27 -13.21 -11.51
N VAL A 210 -0.05 -12.23 -10.65
CA VAL A 210 -0.96 -11.94 -9.52
C VAL A 210 -2.02 -10.93 -9.90
N THR A 211 -1.61 -9.80 -10.46
CA THR A 211 -2.46 -8.60 -10.63
C THR A 211 -2.95 -8.37 -12.06
N GLY A 212 -2.27 -8.95 -13.06
CA GLY A 212 -2.63 -8.78 -14.47
C GLY A 212 -3.88 -9.56 -14.86
N LEU A 213 -4.30 -9.37 -16.12
CA LEU A 213 -5.44 -10.10 -16.70
C LEU A 213 -5.19 -11.62 -16.63
N GLY A 214 -6.18 -12.34 -16.10
CA GLY A 214 -6.09 -13.78 -15.84
C GLY A 214 -5.20 -14.15 -14.65
N GLY A 215 -4.77 -13.17 -13.84
CA GLY A 215 -3.91 -13.38 -12.67
C GLY A 215 -4.65 -13.90 -11.44
N GLU A 216 -3.90 -14.15 -10.37
CA GLU A 216 -4.42 -14.73 -9.11
C GLU A 216 -5.55 -13.92 -8.48
N LEU A 217 -5.51 -12.58 -8.53
CA LEU A 217 -6.61 -11.74 -8.04
C LEU A 217 -7.92 -12.06 -8.78
N GLN A 218 -7.88 -12.10 -10.11
CA GLN A 218 -9.03 -12.43 -10.94
C GLN A 218 -9.49 -13.88 -10.71
N LYS A 219 -8.56 -14.84 -10.66
CA LYS A 219 -8.89 -16.25 -10.38
C LYS A 219 -9.57 -16.43 -9.02
N SER A 220 -9.19 -15.63 -8.03
CA SER A 220 -9.77 -15.68 -6.68
C SER A 220 -11.28 -15.37 -6.67
N ALA A 221 -11.78 -14.64 -7.66
CA ALA A 221 -13.20 -14.33 -7.80
C ALA A 221 -14.02 -15.46 -8.45
N GLY A 222 -13.38 -16.36 -9.21
CA GLY A 222 -14.06 -17.44 -9.94
C GLY A 222 -15.21 -16.92 -10.81
N ASP A 223 -16.39 -17.54 -10.69
CA ASP A 223 -17.60 -17.17 -11.45
C ASP A 223 -18.14 -15.75 -11.13
N ARG A 224 -17.61 -15.10 -10.09
CA ARG A 224 -18.00 -13.74 -9.68
C ARG A 224 -17.18 -12.64 -10.39
N TRP A 225 -16.11 -13.01 -11.08
CA TRP A 225 -15.30 -12.09 -11.89
C TRP A 225 -16.18 -11.35 -12.91
N GLY A 226 -15.97 -10.03 -13.03
CA GLY A 226 -16.74 -9.16 -13.93
C GLY A 226 -18.20 -8.94 -13.55
N ARG A 227 -18.67 -9.49 -12.42
CA ARG A 227 -20.04 -9.30 -11.91
C ARG A 227 -20.10 -8.40 -10.69
N THR A 228 -19.12 -8.54 -9.78
CA THR A 228 -19.18 -7.92 -8.44
C THR A 228 -18.01 -6.98 -8.16
N GLY A 229 -17.10 -6.79 -9.12
CA GLY A 229 -15.80 -6.13 -8.88
C GLY A 229 -14.82 -6.95 -8.05
N GLU A 230 -15.22 -8.14 -7.58
CA GLU A 230 -14.32 -9.04 -6.87
C GLU A 230 -13.19 -9.51 -7.80
N GLY A 231 -11.97 -9.54 -7.26
CA GLY A 231 -10.76 -9.85 -8.00
C GLY A 231 -10.16 -8.67 -8.77
N GLU A 232 -10.86 -7.52 -8.86
CA GLU A 232 -10.35 -6.34 -9.56
C GLU A 232 -9.32 -5.60 -8.70
N GLY A 233 -8.21 -5.18 -9.31
CA GLY A 233 -7.19 -4.38 -8.66
C GLY A 233 -5.87 -4.34 -9.41
N GLY A 234 -4.86 -3.79 -8.76
CA GLY A 234 -3.51 -3.62 -9.29
C GLY A 234 -2.49 -3.29 -8.21
N MET A 235 -1.21 -3.34 -8.58
CA MET A 235 -0.13 -2.87 -7.71
C MET A 235 0.88 -2.03 -8.46
N ILE A 236 1.50 -1.13 -7.71
CA ILE A 236 2.77 -0.49 -8.06
C ILE A 236 3.88 -1.04 -7.16
N GLY A 237 5.12 -0.95 -7.57
CA GLY A 237 6.25 -1.42 -6.79
C GLY A 237 7.60 -1.07 -7.37
N ILE A 238 8.64 -1.40 -6.60
CA ILE A 238 10.03 -1.27 -6.96
C ILE A 238 10.75 -2.55 -6.54
N GLU A 239 11.45 -3.18 -7.48
CA GLU A 239 12.51 -4.14 -7.18
C GLU A 239 13.85 -3.41 -7.14
N CYS A 240 14.70 -3.72 -6.17
CA CYS A 240 16.06 -3.24 -6.10
C CYS A 240 17.01 -4.40 -5.77
N ILE A 241 18.11 -4.48 -6.53
CA ILE A 241 19.17 -5.45 -6.31
C ILE A 241 20.48 -4.70 -6.20
N VAL A 242 21.19 -4.92 -5.09
CA VAL A 242 22.49 -4.32 -4.81
C VAL A 242 23.49 -5.42 -4.53
N VAL A 243 24.58 -5.44 -5.29
CA VAL A 243 25.72 -6.34 -5.11
C VAL A 243 26.84 -5.56 -4.46
N ARG A 244 27.32 -6.03 -3.31
CA ARG A 244 28.44 -5.45 -2.57
C ARG A 244 29.63 -6.39 -2.55
N ASP A 245 30.85 -5.87 -2.53
CA ASP A 245 32.07 -6.66 -2.29
C ASP A 245 32.27 -7.01 -0.81
N ALA A 246 33.38 -7.68 -0.50
CA ALA A 246 33.69 -8.13 0.86
C ALA A 246 33.97 -6.96 1.81
N GLU A 247 34.39 -5.83 1.24
CA GLU A 247 34.64 -4.55 1.92
C GLU A 247 33.37 -3.71 2.08
N GLY A 248 32.25 -4.13 1.46
CA GLY A 248 30.95 -3.48 1.51
C GLY A 248 30.71 -2.43 0.42
N ASN A 249 31.62 -2.24 -0.53
CA ASN A 249 31.44 -1.31 -1.64
C ASN A 249 30.41 -1.83 -2.63
N VAL A 250 29.54 -0.96 -3.13
CA VAL A 250 28.58 -1.31 -4.17
C VAL A 250 29.31 -1.54 -5.49
N VAL A 251 29.22 -2.76 -6.02
CA VAL A 251 29.79 -3.17 -7.32
C VAL A 251 28.74 -3.07 -8.42
N GLU A 252 27.48 -3.39 -8.10
CA GLU A 252 26.35 -3.33 -9.03
C GLU A 252 25.09 -2.91 -8.26
N ALA A 253 24.29 -2.05 -8.86
CA ALA A 253 22.95 -1.74 -8.39
C ALA A 253 22.00 -1.66 -9.58
N ARG A 254 20.84 -2.28 -9.46
CA ARG A 254 19.77 -2.20 -10.45
C ARG A 254 18.42 -2.01 -9.77
N SER A 255 17.57 -1.19 -10.37
CA SER A 255 16.20 -0.99 -9.93
C SER A 255 15.23 -1.24 -11.08
N GLU A 256 14.06 -1.79 -10.76
CA GLU A 256 13.00 -2.00 -11.75
C GLU A 256 11.67 -1.51 -11.19
N LEU A 257 10.97 -0.69 -11.97
CA LEU A 257 9.60 -0.26 -11.67
C LEU A 257 8.63 -1.39 -12.00
N LEU A 258 7.77 -1.71 -11.03
CA LEU A 258 6.80 -2.79 -11.12
C LEU A 258 5.39 -2.19 -11.16
N GLN A 259 4.62 -2.40 -12.22
CA GLN A 259 3.25 -1.90 -12.33
C GLN A 259 2.40 -2.82 -13.20
N ASP A 260 1.30 -3.36 -12.67
CA ASP A 260 0.32 -4.13 -13.43
C ASP A 260 -1.03 -4.17 -12.68
N TYR A 261 -2.11 -4.42 -13.41
CA TYR A 261 -3.49 -4.37 -12.90
C TYR A 261 -4.48 -5.06 -13.84
N ASN A 262 -5.63 -5.52 -13.35
CA ASN A 262 -6.66 -6.19 -14.15
C ASN A 262 -7.98 -5.42 -14.24
N CYS A 263 -8.10 -4.31 -13.51
CA CYS A 263 -9.22 -3.37 -13.62
C CYS A 263 -9.08 -2.52 -14.91
N GLY A 264 -10.13 -1.81 -15.31
CA GLY A 264 -10.07 -0.97 -16.52
C GLY A 264 -9.26 0.32 -16.38
N GLY A 265 -8.56 0.52 -15.26
CA GLY A 265 -7.66 1.66 -15.07
C GLY A 265 -7.14 1.76 -13.64
N MET A 266 -5.90 2.21 -13.49
CA MET A 266 -5.22 2.43 -12.22
C MET A 266 -4.40 3.72 -12.26
N PHE A 267 -4.87 4.76 -11.56
CA PHE A 267 -4.11 5.98 -11.34
C PHE A 267 -2.77 5.66 -10.69
N ARG A 268 -1.69 6.00 -11.39
CA ARG A 268 -0.33 5.79 -10.94
C ARG A 268 0.57 6.87 -11.51
N ALA A 269 1.62 7.18 -10.77
CA ALA A 269 2.67 8.07 -11.22
C ALA A 269 4.01 7.52 -10.74
N TRP A 270 5.08 7.84 -11.46
CA TRP A 270 6.43 7.46 -11.08
C TRP A 270 7.42 8.48 -11.59
N VAL A 271 8.61 8.49 -10.98
CA VAL A 271 9.78 9.20 -11.46
C VAL A 271 10.79 8.14 -11.87
N ASP A 272 11.30 8.22 -13.10
CA ASP A 272 12.31 7.30 -13.59
C ASP A 272 13.71 7.65 -13.07
N GLU A 273 14.70 6.82 -13.39
CA GLU A 273 16.10 7.01 -12.99
C GLU A 273 16.73 8.30 -13.59
N LYS A 274 16.09 8.94 -14.57
CA LYS A 274 16.52 10.20 -15.19
C LYS A 274 15.85 11.42 -14.55
N GLY A 275 15.00 11.23 -13.54
CA GLY A 275 14.25 12.30 -12.90
C GLY A 275 13.05 12.79 -13.73
N VAL A 276 12.61 12.00 -14.72
CA VAL A 276 11.42 12.31 -15.52
C VAL A 276 10.20 11.70 -14.85
N ALA A 277 9.20 12.54 -14.57
CA ALA A 277 7.94 12.11 -14.01
C ALA A 277 6.94 11.73 -15.11
N PHE A 278 6.14 10.71 -14.81
CA PHE A 278 5.04 10.26 -15.64
C PHE A 278 3.81 10.00 -14.77
N ALA A 279 2.63 10.21 -15.34
CA ALA A 279 1.36 9.79 -14.77
C ALA A 279 0.56 9.00 -15.81
N ARG A 280 -0.06 7.91 -15.36
CA ARG A 280 -0.93 7.08 -16.20
C ARG A 280 -2.10 6.52 -15.40
N VAL A 281 -3.15 6.18 -16.13
CA VAL A 281 -4.35 5.50 -15.66
C VAL A 281 -4.59 4.25 -16.49
N PHE A 282 -4.43 4.34 -17.81
CA PHE A 282 -4.79 3.29 -18.75
C PHE A 282 -3.58 2.49 -19.24
N ARG A 283 -3.85 1.38 -19.94
CA ARG A 283 -2.81 0.58 -20.59
C ARG A 283 -2.43 1.24 -21.91
N ASP A 284 -1.23 0.95 -22.44
CA ASP A 284 -0.75 1.54 -23.70
C ASP A 284 -1.65 1.22 -24.91
N ASP A 285 -2.38 0.11 -24.85
CA ASP A 285 -3.29 -0.37 -25.89
C ASP A 285 -4.73 0.12 -25.72
N GLU A 286 -5.02 0.94 -24.71
CA GLU A 286 -6.35 1.46 -24.42
C GLU A 286 -6.55 2.90 -24.90
N GLU A 287 -7.74 3.18 -25.43
CA GLU A 287 -8.13 4.52 -25.85
C GLU A 287 -8.41 5.41 -24.62
N VAL A 288 -7.59 6.46 -24.48
CA VAL A 288 -7.64 7.45 -23.41
C VAL A 288 -8.80 8.44 -23.63
N PRO A 289 -9.72 8.61 -22.66
CA PRO A 289 -10.77 9.63 -22.76
C PRO A 289 -10.18 11.05 -22.75
N GLU A 290 -10.78 11.97 -23.51
CA GLU A 290 -10.33 13.38 -23.61
C GLU A 290 -10.26 14.12 -22.26
N SER A 291 -11.00 13.66 -21.25
CA SER A 291 -10.98 14.22 -19.90
C SER A 291 -9.65 13.97 -19.14
N PHE A 292 -8.80 13.06 -19.60
CA PHE A 292 -7.51 12.73 -18.99
C PHE A 292 -6.37 13.48 -19.69
N VAL A 293 -6.17 14.73 -19.29
CA VAL A 293 -5.10 15.59 -19.80
C VAL A 293 -3.75 15.15 -19.25
N GLY A 294 -2.74 14.99 -20.12
CA GLY A 294 -1.36 14.67 -19.73
C GLY A 294 -1.07 13.17 -19.53
N GLU A 295 -2.01 12.28 -19.83
CA GLU A 295 -1.83 10.83 -19.75
C GLU A 295 -0.57 10.38 -20.52
N GLY A 296 0.39 9.78 -19.81
CA GLY A 296 1.65 9.29 -20.38
C GLY A 296 2.63 10.37 -20.85
N SER A 297 2.33 11.65 -20.61
CA SER A 297 3.24 12.75 -20.95
C SER A 297 4.41 12.82 -19.96
N ALA A 298 5.61 13.09 -20.48
CA ALA A 298 6.80 13.27 -19.67
C ALA A 298 6.81 14.67 -19.04
N GLU A 299 7.06 14.73 -17.74
CA GLU A 299 7.23 15.98 -16.99
C GLU A 299 8.61 16.05 -16.34
N ASP A 300 9.22 17.24 -16.37
CA ASP A 300 10.47 17.50 -15.66
C ASP A 300 10.16 17.98 -14.24
N ILE A 301 10.52 17.17 -13.24
CA ILE A 301 10.27 17.48 -11.83
C ILE A 301 10.93 18.78 -11.38
N ARG A 302 11.99 19.24 -12.07
CA ARG A 302 12.68 20.51 -11.75
C ARG A 302 11.81 21.73 -12.05
N HIS A 303 10.78 21.57 -12.87
CA HIS A 303 9.81 22.63 -13.18
C HIS A 303 8.63 22.65 -12.21
N TRP A 304 8.52 21.67 -11.30
CA TRP A 304 7.48 21.67 -10.28
C TRP A 304 7.79 22.75 -9.24
N SER A 305 6.95 23.78 -9.16
CA SER A 305 7.04 24.81 -8.12
C SER A 305 6.77 24.20 -6.74
N CYS A 306 7.63 24.50 -5.77
CA CYS A 306 7.52 24.01 -4.39
C CYS A 306 6.23 24.41 -3.64
N GLU A 307 5.35 25.24 -4.22
CA GLU A 307 4.04 25.59 -3.62
C GLU A 307 3.10 24.39 -3.44
N LYS A 308 3.26 23.31 -4.22
CA LYS A 308 2.47 22.07 -4.06
C LYS A 308 3.00 21.11 -2.99
N LEU A 309 4.15 21.40 -2.38
CA LEU A 309 4.85 20.52 -1.41
C LEU A 309 4.80 21.04 0.04
N ARG A 310 3.95 22.03 0.34
CA ARG A 310 3.75 22.59 1.70
C ARG A 310 2.41 22.20 2.29
#